data_AF-A0A6A0BAJ8-F1
#
_entry.id   AF-A0A6A0BAJ8-F1
#
_cell.length_a   1.000
_cell.length_b   1.000
_cell.length_c   1.000
_cell.angle_alpha   90.00
_cell.angle_beta   90.00
_cell.angle_gamma   90.00
#
_symmetry.space_group_name_H-M   'P 1'
#
loop_
_entity.id
_entity.type
_entity.pdbx_description
1 polymer ?
#
loop_
_entity_poly.entity_id
_entity_poly.type
_entity_poly.pdbx_seq_one_letter_code
_entity_poly.pdbx_strand_id
1 'polypeptide(L)'
;MTKKIPQWKNEDSVNNWVNSQLEKLGLVRDRDFFTESNMSLKMRESLRGSAKTAKKTNFGKPDFHTEKYRLADRQKIILPVIIENKIKHAKLIAENKDGIRFDDVFIAGNAVNGALYYARNMISSGIYMEKLR
;
A
#
# COMPACT_ATOMS: atom_id res chain seq x y z
N MET A 1 -5.02 26.37 12.82
CA MET A 1 -5.44 25.35 13.81
C MET A 1 -4.49 24.18 13.73
N THR A 2 -3.70 23.91 14.76
CA THR A 2 -2.86 22.71 14.83
C THR A 2 -3.76 21.52 15.15
N LYS A 3 -4.09 20.69 14.15
CA LYS A 3 -4.81 19.43 14.36
C LYS A 3 -3.96 18.56 15.30
N LYS A 4 -4.50 18.24 16.48
CA LYS A 4 -3.86 17.32 17.43
C LYS A 4 -3.70 15.95 16.75
N ILE A 5 -2.46 15.44 16.68
CA ILE A 5 -2.18 14.11 16.12
C ILE A 5 -2.79 13.08 17.08
N PRO A 6 -3.63 12.14 16.61
CA PRO A 6 -4.18 11.11 17.47
C PRO A 6 -3.06 10.22 18.03
N GLN A 7 -3.09 9.95 19.33
CA GLN A 7 -2.22 8.93 19.94
C GLN A 7 -2.96 7.60 19.95
N TRP A 8 -2.60 6.73 19.01
CA TRP A 8 -3.17 5.40 18.88
C TRP A 8 -2.48 4.41 19.82
N LYS A 9 -3.24 3.48 20.39
CA LYS A 9 -2.73 2.45 21.30
C LYS A 9 -2.21 1.20 20.60
N ASN A 10 -2.74 0.89 19.41
CA ASN A 10 -2.36 -0.27 18.60
C ASN A 10 -2.54 0.04 17.10
N GLU A 11 -2.02 -0.83 16.23
CA GLU A 11 -2.15 -0.69 14.77
C GLU A 11 -3.60 -0.87 14.30
N ASP A 12 -4.40 -1.73 14.94
CA ASP A 12 -5.81 -1.91 14.61
C ASP A 12 -6.62 -0.60 14.71
N SER A 13 -6.30 0.26 15.69
CA SER A 13 -6.95 1.56 15.82
C SER A 13 -6.64 2.48 14.63
N VAL A 14 -5.43 2.39 14.07
CA VAL A 14 -5.06 3.13 12.86
C VAL A 14 -5.77 2.55 11.65
N ASN A 15 -5.79 1.23 11.50
CA ASN A 15 -6.49 0.55 10.42
C ASN A 15 -7.99 0.93 10.41
N ASN A 16 -8.64 0.91 11.57
CA ASN A 16 -10.04 1.32 11.71
C ASN A 16 -10.25 2.79 11.33
N TRP A 17 -9.32 3.67 11.71
CA TRP A 17 -9.38 5.07 11.31
C TRP A 17 -9.24 5.24 9.79
N VAL A 18 -8.25 4.59 9.16
CA VAL A 18 -8.05 4.62 7.70
C VAL A 18 -9.28 4.08 6.98
N ASN A 19 -9.82 2.94 7.40
CA ASN A 19 -11.07 2.38 6.88
C ASN A 19 -12.21 3.42 6.92
N SER A 20 -12.40 4.10 8.05
CA SER A 20 -13.43 5.14 8.17
C SER A 20 -13.20 6.35 7.27
N GLN A 21 -11.95 6.67 6.93
CA GLN A 21 -11.65 7.75 5.99
C GLN A 21 -12.00 7.35 4.55
N LEU A 22 -11.67 6.10 4.16
CA LEU A 22 -12.03 5.56 2.84
C LEU A 22 -13.56 5.49 2.67
N GLU A 23 -14.28 5.09 3.72
CA GLU A 23 -15.75 5.08 3.73
C GLU A 23 -16.34 6.49 3.61
N LYS A 24 -15.75 7.51 4.26
CA LYS A 24 -16.17 8.92 4.10
C LYS A 24 -15.95 9.46 2.70
N LEU A 25 -15.03 8.88 1.93
CA LEU A 25 -14.85 9.17 0.50
C LEU A 25 -15.87 8.44 -0.39
N GLY A 26 -16.82 7.69 0.21
CA GLY A 26 -17.84 6.94 -0.50
C GLY A 26 -17.37 5.58 -1.02
N LEU A 27 -16.20 5.10 -0.56
CA LEU A 27 -15.71 3.76 -0.91
C LEU A 27 -16.31 2.73 0.03
N VAL A 28 -16.71 1.57 -0.50
CA VAL A 28 -17.24 0.46 0.30
C VAL A 28 -16.18 -0.62 0.45
N ARG A 29 -15.92 -1.03 1.69
CA ARG A 29 -14.99 -2.13 2.00
C ARG A 29 -15.47 -3.43 1.37
N ASP A 30 -14.52 -4.27 0.96
CA ASP A 30 -14.75 -5.56 0.29
C ASP A 30 -15.49 -5.46 -1.05
N ARG A 31 -15.54 -4.25 -1.62
CA ARG A 31 -16.06 -3.95 -2.96
C ARG A 31 -15.15 -3.00 -3.71
N ASP A 32 -14.90 -1.84 -3.12
CA ASP A 32 -14.13 -0.75 -3.73
C ASP A 32 -12.68 -0.73 -3.24
N PHE A 33 -12.44 -1.13 -2.00
CA PHE A 33 -11.12 -1.32 -1.42
C PHE A 33 -11.14 -2.53 -0.49
N PHE A 34 -9.96 -3.05 -0.21
CA PHE A 34 -9.76 -4.31 0.51
C PHE A 34 -8.58 -4.18 1.47
N THR A 35 -8.48 -5.11 2.40
CA THR A 35 -7.40 -5.17 3.40
C THR A 35 -6.56 -6.42 3.20
N GLU A 36 -5.25 -6.31 3.43
CA GLU A 36 -4.30 -7.40 3.55
C GLU A 36 -4.43 -8.52 2.50
N SER A 37 -5.07 -9.64 2.89
CA SER A 37 -5.08 -10.89 2.12
C SER A 37 -6.16 -10.96 1.05
N ASN A 38 -7.14 -10.04 1.07
CA ASN A 38 -8.24 -10.02 0.10
C ASN A 38 -7.83 -9.33 -1.23
N MET A 39 -6.69 -9.75 -1.77
CA MET A 39 -6.15 -9.30 -3.05
C MET A 39 -6.67 -10.17 -4.19
N SER A 40 -6.96 -9.55 -5.34
CA SER A 40 -7.20 -10.28 -6.58
C SER A 40 -5.99 -11.14 -6.95
N LEU A 41 -6.21 -12.16 -7.79
CA LEU A 41 -5.12 -12.97 -8.32
C LEU A 41 -4.08 -12.09 -9.03
N LYS A 42 -4.54 -11.11 -9.84
CA LYS A 42 -3.67 -10.18 -10.56
C LYS A 42 -2.76 -9.38 -9.62
N MET A 43 -3.31 -8.82 -8.55
CA MET A 43 -2.52 -8.08 -7.56
C MET A 43 -1.54 -8.99 -6.83
N ARG A 44 -2.00 -10.18 -6.41
CA ARG A 44 -1.14 -11.17 -5.73
C ARG A 44 0.06 -11.56 -6.59
N GLU A 45 -0.14 -11.80 -7.88
CA GLU A 45 0.94 -12.10 -8.81
C GLU A 45 1.89 -10.92 -8.99
N SER A 46 1.38 -9.69 -9.09
CA SER A 46 2.22 -8.49 -9.21
C SER A 46 3.11 -8.22 -7.99
N LEU A 47 2.74 -8.77 -6.83
CA LEU A 47 3.47 -8.65 -5.58
C LEU A 47 4.22 -9.94 -5.20
N ARG A 48 4.31 -10.92 -6.09
CA ARG A 48 5.05 -12.17 -5.84
C ARG A 48 6.51 -11.87 -5.50
N GLY A 49 7.03 -12.50 -4.44
CA GLY A 49 8.39 -12.26 -3.94
C GLY A 49 8.57 -10.96 -3.15
N SER A 50 7.50 -10.18 -2.97
CA SER A 50 7.56 -8.89 -2.27
C SER A 50 7.18 -8.99 -0.78
N ALA A 51 7.13 -10.17 -0.18
CA ALA A 51 6.85 -10.27 1.26
C ALA A 51 7.95 -9.57 2.07
N LYS A 52 7.56 -8.75 3.07
CA LYS A 52 8.47 -8.06 4.00
C LYS A 52 8.99 -8.96 5.12
N THR A 53 9.11 -10.26 4.87
CA THR A 53 9.61 -11.26 5.81
C THR A 53 11.02 -11.67 5.43
N ALA A 54 11.81 -12.16 6.40
CA ALA A 54 13.21 -12.52 6.17
C ALA A 54 13.42 -13.52 5.02
N LYS A 55 12.44 -14.40 4.75
CA LYS A 55 12.53 -15.39 3.67
C LYS A 55 12.03 -14.88 2.30
N LYS A 56 11.25 -13.79 2.24
CA LYS A 56 10.67 -13.18 1.02
C LYS A 56 9.97 -14.14 0.02
N THR A 57 9.68 -15.38 0.40
CA THR A 57 9.15 -16.42 -0.51
C THR A 57 7.66 -16.26 -0.86
N ASN A 58 6.97 -15.33 -0.21
CA ASN A 58 5.54 -15.07 -0.40
C ASN A 58 5.28 -13.76 -1.16
N PHE A 59 4.01 -13.49 -1.43
CA PHE A 59 3.58 -12.21 -1.98
C PHE A 59 3.58 -11.09 -0.92
N GLY A 60 3.80 -9.86 -1.37
CA GLY A 60 3.61 -8.65 -0.58
C GLY A 60 2.15 -8.52 -0.13
N LYS A 61 1.94 -8.03 1.09
CA LYS A 61 0.61 -7.81 1.68
C LYS A 61 0.53 -6.37 2.14
N PRO A 62 -0.11 -5.50 1.35
CA PRO A 62 -0.37 -4.14 1.78
C PRO A 62 -1.42 -4.07 2.88
N ASP A 63 -1.38 -3.04 3.72
CA ASP A 63 -2.41 -2.84 4.74
C ASP A 63 -3.79 -2.65 4.08
N PHE A 64 -3.86 -1.80 3.05
CA PHE A 64 -5.04 -1.62 2.21
C PHE A 64 -4.67 -1.50 0.73
N HIS A 65 -5.62 -1.85 -0.14
CA HIS A 65 -5.46 -1.75 -1.59
C HIS A 65 -6.79 -1.55 -2.31
N THR A 66 -6.71 -0.97 -3.52
CA THR A 66 -7.85 -0.89 -4.45
C THR A 66 -7.40 -1.03 -5.89
N GLU A 67 -8.23 -1.67 -6.70
CA GLU A 67 -8.10 -1.80 -8.15
C GLU A 67 -9.28 -1.15 -8.89
N LYS A 68 -10.04 -0.30 -8.20
CA LYS A 68 -11.27 0.32 -8.73
C LYS A 68 -11.00 1.35 -9.82
N TYR A 69 -9.86 2.04 -9.75
CA TYR A 69 -9.58 3.19 -10.60
C TYR A 69 -9.05 2.78 -11.97
N ARG A 70 -9.49 3.52 -12.99
CA ARG A 70 -9.08 3.38 -14.38
C ARG A 70 -8.52 4.70 -14.87
N LEU A 71 -7.49 4.66 -15.69
CA LEU A 71 -6.97 5.89 -16.31
C LEU A 71 -8.02 6.43 -17.30
N ALA A 72 -8.34 7.73 -17.20
CA ALA A 72 -9.45 8.34 -17.94
C ALA A 72 -9.26 8.25 -19.46
N ASP A 73 -8.04 8.45 -19.94
CA ASP A 73 -7.63 8.33 -21.34
C ASP A 73 -7.48 6.85 -21.79
N ARG A 74 -7.41 5.91 -20.84
CA ARG A 74 -7.14 4.49 -21.08
C ARG A 74 -8.00 3.62 -20.16
N GLN A 75 -9.32 3.66 -20.34
CA GLN A 75 -10.30 2.97 -19.47
C GLN A 75 -10.03 1.47 -19.25
N LYS A 76 -9.27 0.82 -20.14
CA LYS A 76 -8.87 -0.60 -20.01
C LYS A 76 -7.68 -0.82 -19.07
N ILE A 77 -6.97 0.24 -18.66
CA ILE A 77 -5.86 0.18 -17.71
C ILE A 77 -6.39 0.45 -16.31
N ILE A 78 -6.20 -0.53 -15.45
CA ILE A 78 -6.44 -0.41 -14.01
C ILE A 78 -5.23 0.27 -13.39
N LEU A 79 -5.47 1.30 -12.59
CA LEU A 79 -4.45 1.92 -11.74
C LEU A 79 -4.59 1.35 -10.33
N PRO A 80 -3.76 0.36 -9.93
CA PRO A 80 -3.81 -0.14 -8.57
C PRO A 80 -3.30 0.92 -7.60
N VAL A 81 -3.97 1.05 -6.45
CA VAL A 81 -3.53 1.91 -5.36
C VAL A 81 -3.22 1.05 -4.16
N ILE A 82 -2.04 1.27 -3.60
CA ILE A 82 -1.54 0.61 -2.40
C ILE A 82 -1.44 1.64 -1.28
N ILE A 83 -1.90 1.28 -0.08
CA ILE A 83 -1.88 2.14 1.10
C ILE A 83 -1.25 1.36 2.24
N GLU A 84 -0.27 2.00 2.89
CA GLU A 84 0.39 1.51 4.10
C GLU A 84 0.19 2.54 5.21
N ASN A 85 0.07 2.07 6.45
CA ASN A 85 -0.01 2.92 7.62
C ASN A 85 0.82 2.40 8.79
N LYS A 86 1.15 3.30 9.72
CA LYS A 86 1.87 2.96 10.96
C LYS A 86 1.29 3.70 12.15
N ILE A 87 1.40 3.08 13.32
CA ILE A 87 0.88 3.61 14.58
C ILE A 87 1.47 4.96 14.98
N LYS A 88 2.77 5.18 14.73
CA LYS A 88 3.49 6.40 15.13
C LYS A 88 3.75 7.28 13.92
N HIS A 89 3.54 8.59 14.06
CA HIS A 89 3.89 9.58 13.04
C HIS A 89 5.39 9.54 12.67
N ALA A 90 6.27 9.28 13.64
CA ALA A 90 7.71 9.09 13.41
C ALA A 90 8.04 7.88 12.51
N LYS A 91 7.04 7.06 12.15
CA LYS A 91 7.13 5.94 11.21
C LYS A 91 6.45 6.25 9.87
N LEU A 92 6.21 7.52 9.56
CA LEU A 92 5.69 7.93 8.26
C LEU A 92 6.69 7.58 7.16
N ILE A 93 7.94 8.05 7.30
CA ILE A 93 8.99 7.90 6.30
C ILE A 93 10.36 7.82 6.96
N ALA A 94 11.27 7.05 6.37
CA ALA A 94 12.67 7.04 6.74
C ALA A 94 13.56 7.34 5.52
N GLU A 95 14.41 8.35 5.68
CA GLU A 95 15.25 8.90 4.62
C GLU A 95 16.71 9.02 5.09
N ASN A 96 17.63 9.11 4.14
CA ASN A 96 19.00 9.54 4.35
C ASN A 96 19.37 10.58 3.27
N LYS A 97 20.64 11.01 3.25
CA LYS A 97 21.14 11.99 2.27
C LYS A 97 20.95 11.55 0.80
N ASP A 98 20.81 10.25 0.55
CA ASP A 98 20.67 9.65 -0.78
C ASP A 98 19.19 9.37 -1.14
N GLY A 99 18.26 9.72 -0.25
CA GLY A 99 16.82 9.63 -0.45
C GLY A 99 16.13 8.61 0.47
N ILE A 100 15.02 8.04 -0.01
CA ILE A 100 14.18 7.11 0.76
C ILE A 100 14.91 5.78 0.94
N ARG A 101 14.93 5.29 2.17
CA ARG A 101 15.61 4.03 2.52
C ARG A 101 14.83 2.80 2.09
N PHE A 102 15.51 1.82 1.50
CA PHE A 102 14.91 0.55 1.06
C PHE A 102 15.56 -0.68 1.71
N ASP A 103 16.22 -0.52 2.86
CA ASP A 103 16.62 -1.68 3.66
C ASP A 103 15.38 -2.34 4.29
N ASP A 104 15.42 -3.66 4.49
CA ASP A 104 14.26 -4.45 4.96
C ASP A 104 13.65 -3.89 6.26
N VAL A 105 14.50 -3.40 7.18
CA VAL A 105 14.08 -2.77 8.44
C VAL A 105 13.23 -1.52 8.19
N PHE A 106 13.58 -0.70 7.20
CA PHE A 106 12.87 0.55 6.92
C PHE A 106 11.63 0.34 6.05
N ILE A 107 11.66 -0.63 5.13
CA ILE A 107 10.50 -1.06 4.33
C ILE A 107 9.39 -1.61 5.23
N ALA A 108 9.74 -2.42 6.23
CA ALA A 108 8.78 -2.95 7.19
C ALA A 108 8.36 -1.90 8.23
N GLY A 109 9.30 -1.05 8.64
CA GLY A 109 9.11 -0.14 9.76
C GLY A 109 8.38 1.17 9.43
N ASN A 110 8.26 1.58 8.17
CA ASN A 110 7.72 2.88 7.80
C ASN A 110 6.70 2.81 6.65
N ALA A 111 5.66 3.63 6.73
CA ALA A 111 4.52 3.60 5.81
C ALA A 111 4.93 3.92 4.36
N VAL A 112 5.58 5.07 4.13
CA VAL A 112 5.98 5.51 2.79
C VAL A 112 7.00 4.56 2.17
N ASN A 113 8.01 4.12 2.93
CA ASN A 113 9.01 3.16 2.46
C ASN A 113 8.36 1.84 2.02
N GLY A 114 7.40 1.34 2.81
CA GLY A 114 6.63 0.15 2.51
C GLY A 114 5.78 0.29 1.25
N ALA A 115 5.07 1.40 1.10
CA ALA A 115 4.19 1.65 -0.04
C ALA A 115 5.00 1.75 -1.34
N LEU A 116 6.11 2.49 -1.31
CA LEU A 116 7.01 2.61 -2.46
C LEU A 116 7.67 1.28 -2.83
N TYR A 117 8.06 0.47 -1.84
CA TYR A 117 8.59 -0.86 -2.10
C TYR A 117 7.57 -1.72 -2.86
N TYR A 118 6.32 -1.77 -2.40
CA TYR A 118 5.27 -2.50 -3.12
C TYR A 118 5.00 -1.93 -4.52
N ALA A 119 4.86 -0.61 -4.65
CA ALA A 119 4.64 0.03 -5.95
C ALA A 119 5.76 -0.28 -6.96
N ARG A 120 7.03 -0.22 -6.54
CA ARG A 120 8.18 -0.55 -7.40
C ARG A 120 8.16 -2.00 -7.86
N ASN A 121 7.80 -2.94 -6.98
CA ASN A 121 7.68 -4.36 -7.36
C ASN A 121 6.50 -4.59 -8.32
N MET A 122 5.34 -3.96 -8.07
CA MET A 122 4.20 -4.05 -8.98
C MET A 122 4.53 -3.51 -10.37
N ILE A 123 5.23 -2.36 -10.46
CA ILE A 123 5.71 -1.80 -11.73
C ILE A 123 6.69 -2.78 -12.40
N SER A 124 7.66 -3.30 -11.65
CA SER A 124 8.68 -4.21 -12.18
C SER A 124 8.10 -5.54 -12.66
N SER A 125 6.98 -5.99 -12.08
CA SER A 125 6.28 -7.20 -12.53
C SER A 125 5.68 -7.09 -13.93
N GLY A 126 5.42 -5.86 -14.41
CA GLY A 126 4.79 -5.60 -15.71
C GLY A 126 3.30 -5.99 -15.80
N ILE A 127 2.72 -6.62 -14.78
CA ILE A 127 1.36 -7.20 -14.82
C ILE A 127 0.26 -6.14 -15.03
N TYR A 128 0.44 -4.93 -14.49
CA TYR A 128 -0.49 -3.80 -14.74
C TYR A 128 -0.13 -2.98 -15.98
N MET A 129 0.98 -3.29 -16.65
CA MET A 129 1.51 -2.52 -17.78
C MET A 129 1.16 -3.10 -19.15
N GLU A 130 0.37 -4.17 -19.22
CA GLU A 130 -0.01 -4.93 -20.44
C GLU A 130 -0.57 -4.09 -21.61
N LYS A 131 -0.86 -2.79 -21.44
CA LYS A 131 -1.39 -1.90 -22.48
C LYS A 131 -0.69 -0.54 -22.59
N LEU A 132 0.56 -0.45 -22.13
CA LEU A 132 1.42 0.73 -22.35
C LEU A 132 2.28 0.64 -23.62
N ARG A 133 2.13 -0.43 -24.41
CA ARG A 133 2.74 -0.60 -25.72
C ARG A 133 1.75 -0.25 -26.83
#